data_AF-A0A2V9UB87-F1
#
_entry.id   AF-A0A2V9UB87-F1
#
_cell.length_a   1.000
_cell.length_b   1.000
_cell.length_c   1.000
_cell.angle_alpha   90.00
_cell.angle_beta   90.00
_cell.angle_gamma   90.00
#
_symmetry.space_group_name_H-M   'P 1'
#
loop_
_entity.id
_entity.type
_entity.pdbx_description
1 polymer ?
#
loop_
_entity_poly.entity_id
_entity_poly.type
_entity_poly.pdbx_seq_one_letter_code
_entity_poly.pdbx_strand_id
1 'polypeptide(L)'
;ALERVPQIDAKEIDDVILGCAMPEAEQGMNVARIASLRAGLPVEVSALTINRFCSSGLQAIALAAERIGSGGAEVIVAGGTESMSMIP
;
A
#
# COMPACT_ATOMS: atom_id res chain seq x y z
N ALA A 1 7.65 -8.75 -1.75
CA ALA A 1 6.69 -9.09 -2.83
C ALA A 1 7.38 -9.01 -4.19
N LEU A 2 7.93 -7.85 -4.55
CA LEU A 2 8.58 -7.59 -5.85
C LEU A 2 9.74 -8.54 -6.17
N GLU A 3 10.56 -8.93 -5.19
CA GLU A 3 11.64 -9.92 -5.38
C GLU A 3 11.15 -11.28 -5.93
N ARG A 4 9.87 -11.62 -5.71
CA ARG A 4 9.27 -12.87 -6.22
C ARG A 4 8.78 -12.75 -7.67
N VAL A 5 8.75 -11.53 -8.21
CA VAL A 5 8.30 -11.18 -9.57
C VAL A 5 9.33 -10.25 -10.24
N PRO A 6 10.58 -10.73 -10.45
CA PRO A 6 11.68 -9.89 -10.95
C PRO A 6 11.48 -9.35 -12.36
N GLN A 7 10.42 -9.76 -13.06
CA GLN A 7 10.05 -9.27 -14.39
C GLN A 7 9.38 -7.89 -14.35
N ILE A 8 8.93 -7.43 -13.18
CA ILE A 8 8.30 -6.11 -13.00
C ILE A 8 9.36 -5.12 -12.53
N ASP A 9 9.62 -4.06 -13.30
CA ASP A 9 10.43 -2.94 -12.82
C ASP A 9 9.67 -2.20 -11.71
N ALA A 10 10.35 -1.82 -10.63
CA ALA A 10 9.75 -1.04 -9.56
C ALA A 10 9.17 0.31 -10.03
N LYS A 11 9.64 0.83 -11.17
CA LYS A 11 9.10 2.04 -11.82
C LYS A 11 7.75 1.83 -12.51
N GLU A 12 7.37 0.59 -12.79
CA GLU A 12 6.06 0.27 -13.37
C GLU A 12 4.94 0.33 -12.33
N ILE A 13 5.26 0.44 -11.05
CA ILE A 13 4.27 0.52 -9.97
C ILE A 13 3.66 1.92 -9.94
N ASP A 14 2.36 2.01 -10.17
CA ASP A 14 1.63 3.28 -10.16
C ASP A 14 1.32 3.75 -8.73
N ASP A 15 0.94 2.82 -7.85
CA ASP A 15 0.44 3.12 -6.51
C ASP A 15 0.74 1.99 -5.51
N VAL A 16 0.86 2.36 -4.22
CA VAL A 16 0.98 1.44 -3.08
C VAL A 16 -0.12 1.74 -2.09
N ILE A 17 -1.07 0.82 -1.95
CA ILE A 17 -2.27 1.00 -1.13
C ILE A 17 -2.21 0.06 0.08
N LEU A 18 -2.02 0.60 1.28
CA LEU A 18 -2.05 -0.20 2.51
C LEU A 18 -3.23 0.17 3.41
N GLY A 19 -3.95 -0.84 3.88
CA GLY A 19 -4.91 -0.71 4.97
C GLY A 19 -4.24 -0.65 6.34
N CYS A 20 -4.69 0.27 7.20
CA CYS A 20 -4.26 0.43 8.59
C CYS A 20 -5.46 0.91 9.42
N ALA A 21 -5.87 0.16 10.44
CA ALA A 21 -7.07 0.49 11.23
C ALA A 21 -6.81 1.64 12.23
N MET A 22 -5.58 1.77 12.72
CA MET A 22 -5.16 2.88 13.59
C MET A 22 -3.92 3.59 13.01
N PRO A 23 -4.09 4.47 11.99
CA PRO A 23 -2.99 5.16 11.33
C PRO A 23 -2.48 6.35 12.15
N GLU A 24 -2.00 6.06 13.36
CA GLU A 24 -1.56 7.04 14.36
C GLU A 24 -0.14 6.71 14.86
N ALA A 25 0.52 7.69 15.47
CA ALA A 25 1.87 7.59 16.02
C ALA A 25 2.85 6.85 15.08
N GLU A 26 3.41 5.70 15.47
CA GLU A 26 4.38 4.94 14.67
C GLU A 26 3.81 4.39 13.35
N GLN A 27 2.49 4.27 13.24
CA GLN A 27 1.76 3.91 12.02
C GLN A 27 1.10 5.12 11.33
N GLY A 28 1.37 6.33 11.83
CA GLY A 28 0.87 7.58 11.28
C GLY A 28 1.59 8.05 10.02
N MET A 29 1.27 9.26 9.57
CA MET A 29 1.96 9.95 8.47
C MET A 29 2.02 9.14 7.17
N ASN A 30 0.91 8.46 6.81
CA ASN A 30 0.79 7.60 5.64
C ASN A 30 1.84 6.47 5.65
N VAL A 31 1.59 5.45 6.48
CA VAL A 31 2.47 4.27 6.63
C VAL A 31 2.74 3.56 5.30
N ALA A 32 1.83 3.64 4.31
CA ALA A 32 2.05 3.09 2.98
C ALA A 32 3.24 3.75 2.28
N ARG A 33 3.34 5.09 2.37
CA ARG A 33 4.46 5.86 1.79
C ARG A 33 5.77 5.59 2.51
N ILE A 34 5.75 5.50 3.83
CA ILE A 34 6.97 5.20 4.61
C ILE A 34 7.46 3.79 4.28
N ALA A 35 6.56 2.81 4.21
CA ALA A 35 6.88 1.44 3.86
C ALA A 35 7.42 1.31 2.42
N SER A 36 6.81 1.97 1.43
CA SER A 36 7.24 1.89 0.04
C SER A 36 8.65 2.44 -0.16
N LEU A 37 8.96 3.61 0.43
CA LEU A 37 10.30 4.20 0.38
C LEU A 37 11.33 3.31 1.08
N ARG A 38 11.00 2.74 2.25
CA ARG A 38 11.89 1.81 2.96
C ARG A 38 12.12 0.50 2.20
N ALA A 39 11.16 0.08 1.39
CA ALA A 39 11.28 -1.08 0.51
C ALA A 39 12.08 -0.78 -0.78
N GLY A 40 12.56 0.46 -0.97
CA GLY A 40 13.39 0.86 -2.11
C GLY A 40 12.61 1.21 -3.37
N LEU A 41 11.30 1.44 -3.28
CA LEU A 41 10.52 1.91 -4.43
C LEU A 41 10.92 3.35 -4.80
N PRO A 42 10.90 3.71 -6.09
CA PRO A 42 11.17 5.07 -6.54
C PRO A 42 10.27 6.10 -5.87
N VAL A 43 10.76 7.34 -5.72
CA VAL A 43 10.00 8.42 -5.05
C VAL A 43 8.77 8.83 -5.85
N GLU A 44 8.78 8.58 -7.15
CA GLU A 44 7.71 8.81 -8.11
C GLU A 44 6.50 7.90 -7.87
N VAL A 45 6.69 6.72 -7.28
CA VAL A 45 5.61 5.77 -6.98
C VAL A 45 4.70 6.36 -5.90
N SER A 46 3.42 6.57 -6.23
CA SER A 46 2.46 7.10 -5.27
C SER A 46 2.13 6.06 -4.18
N ALA A 47 1.63 6.52 -3.03
CA ALA A 47 1.25 5.61 -1.95
C ALA A 47 0.19 6.25 -1.06
N LEU A 48 -0.77 5.44 -0.61
CA LEU A 48 -1.85 5.91 0.25
C LEU A 48 -2.24 4.87 1.32
N THR A 49 -2.46 5.35 2.54
CA THR A 49 -3.02 4.55 3.63
C THR A 49 -4.53 4.75 3.69
N ILE A 50 -5.28 3.65 3.76
CA ILE A 50 -6.74 3.69 3.94
C ILE A 50 -7.16 3.06 5.27
N ASN A 51 -8.32 3.47 5.75
CA ASN A 51 -8.95 2.91 6.93
C ASN A 51 -10.41 2.57 6.65
N ARG A 52 -10.74 1.29 6.80
CA ARG A 52 -12.10 0.72 6.87
C ARG A 52 -12.15 -0.31 8.01
N PHE A 53 -11.57 0.04 9.15
CA PHE A 53 -11.40 -0.81 10.34
C PHE A 53 -10.78 -2.18 9.99
N CYS A 54 -11.31 -3.27 10.54
CA CYS A 54 -10.85 -4.64 10.29
C CYS A 54 -10.79 -5.03 8.81
N SER A 55 -11.56 -4.34 7.94
CA SER A 55 -11.60 -4.61 6.50
C SER A 55 -10.57 -3.82 5.70
N SER A 56 -9.74 -2.97 6.31
CA SER A 56 -8.84 -2.05 5.61
C SER A 56 -7.91 -2.75 4.61
N GLY A 57 -7.34 -3.90 4.98
CA GLY A 57 -6.46 -4.67 4.09
C GLY A 57 -7.19 -5.22 2.86
N LEU A 58 -8.42 -5.74 3.04
CA LEU A 58 -9.23 -6.22 1.93
C LEU A 58 -9.74 -5.06 1.05
N GLN A 59 -10.09 -3.93 1.68
CA GLN A 59 -10.50 -2.72 0.97
C GLN A 59 -9.36 -2.19 0.09
N ALA A 60 -8.10 -2.30 0.53
CA ALA A 60 -6.96 -1.86 -0.25
C ALA A 60 -6.82 -2.67 -1.54
N ILE A 61 -6.99 -3.99 -1.44
CA ILE A 61 -7.00 -4.90 -2.59
C ILE A 61 -8.18 -4.59 -3.52
N ALA A 62 -9.38 -4.37 -2.97
CA ALA A 62 -10.56 -4.03 -3.76
C ALA A 62 -10.38 -2.71 -4.52
N LEU A 63 -9.82 -1.69 -3.88
CA LEU A 63 -9.53 -0.40 -4.52
C LEU A 63 -8.47 -0.52 -5.61
N ALA A 64 -7.41 -1.31 -5.38
CA ALA A 64 -6.40 -1.58 -6.40
C ALA A 64 -7.01 -2.27 -7.62
N ALA A 65 -7.85 -3.30 -7.40
CA ALA A 65 -8.54 -4.01 -8.47
C ALA A 65 -9.51 -3.10 -9.25
N GLU A 66 -10.21 -2.19 -8.57
CA GLU A 66 -11.09 -1.20 -9.21
C GLU A 66 -10.30 -0.22 -10.08
N ARG A 67 -9.18 0.30 -9.58
CA ARG A 67 -8.31 1.22 -10.34
C ARG A 67 -7.70 0.55 -11.58
N ILE A 68 -7.25 -0.70 -11.44
CA ILE A 68 -6.76 -1.47 -12.59
C ILE A 68 -7.91 -1.78 -13.56
N GLY A 69 -9.05 -2.24 -13.06
CA GLY A 69 -10.21 -2.60 -13.88
C GLY A 69 -10.84 -1.42 -14.64
N SER A 70 -10.68 -0.20 -14.13
CA SER A 70 -11.10 1.04 -14.79
C SER A 70 -10.05 1.63 -15.74
N GLY A 71 -8.87 1.01 -15.85
CA GLY A 71 -7.75 1.50 -16.66
C GLY A 71 -7.02 2.71 -16.07
N GLY A 72 -7.20 2.98 -14.78
CA GLY A 72 -6.55 4.09 -14.07
C GLY A 72 -5.19 3.75 -13.45
N ALA A 73 -4.72 2.51 -13.62
CA ALA A 73 -3.40 2.00 -13.26
C ALA A 73 -3.16 0.65 -13.97
N GLU A 74 -1.90 0.26 -14.14
CA GLU A 74 -1.51 -1.05 -14.66
C GLU A 74 -0.97 -1.96 -13.56
N VAL A 75 -0.17 -1.41 -12.63
CA VAL A 75 0.45 -2.19 -11.54
C VAL A 75 0.30 -1.47 -10.21
N ILE A 76 -0.34 -2.13 -9.24
CA ILE A 76 -0.52 -1.61 -7.87
C ILE A 76 -0.08 -2.66 -6.85
N VAL A 77 0.63 -2.22 -5.81
CA VAL A 77 0.88 -3.05 -4.62
C VAL A 77 -0.20 -2.77 -3.59
N ALA A 78 -0.95 -3.79 -3.19
CA ALA A 78 -2.02 -3.64 -2.20
C ALA A 78 -1.84 -4.60 -1.01
N GLY A 79 -2.27 -4.17 0.18
CA GLY A 79 -2.22 -4.99 1.38
C GLY A 79 -2.65 -4.24 2.63
N GLY A 80 -2.08 -4.62 3.77
CA GLY A 80 -2.30 -3.91 5.02
C GLY A 80 -1.23 -4.22 6.06
N THR A 81 -1.17 -3.38 7.08
CA THR A 81 -0.26 -3.54 8.23
C THR A 81 -0.94 -3.02 9.48
N GLU A 82 -0.66 -3.68 10.60
CA GLU A 82 -1.10 -3.27 11.93
C GLU A 82 -0.06 -3.71 12.95
N SER A 83 0.28 -2.84 13.91
CA SER A 83 1.09 -3.19 15.07
C SER A 83 0.30 -2.94 16.34
N MET A 84 -0.55 -3.89 16.71
CA MET A 84 -1.36 -3.82 17.94
C MET A 84 -0.53 -3.73 19.23
N SER A 85 0.76 -4.07 19.18
CA SER A 85 1.66 -3.93 20.33
C SER A 85 2.16 -2.50 20.53
N MET A 86 2.36 -1.77 19.43
CA MET A 86 2.80 -0.36 19.47
C MET A 86 1.58 0.57 19.57
N ILE A 87 0.50 0.22 18.86
CA ILE A 87 -0.74 1.00 18.73
C ILE A 87 -1.93 0.07 19.10
N PRO A 88 -2.28 -0.05 20.39
CA PRO A 88 -3.35 -0.93 20.87
C PRO A 88 -4.76 -0.40 20.58
#